data_AF-A0A3P1XZI6-F1
#
_entry.id   AF-A0A3P1XZI6-F1
#
_cell.length_a   1.000
_cell.length_b   1.000
_cell.length_c   1.000
_cell.angle_alpha   90.00
_cell.angle_beta   90.00
_cell.angle_gamma   90.00
#
_symmetry.space_group_name_H-M   'P 1'
#
loop_
_entity.id
_entity.type
_entity.pdbx_description
1 polymer ?
#
loop_
_entity_poly.entity_id
_entity_poly.type
_entity_poly.pdbx_seq_one_letter_code
_entity_poly.pdbx_strand_id
1 'polypeptide(L)' 'MEEYKAGLERAGFFDVRVVPTKPHEVNAEILSQDVGALSEEELLALKGLSSSALITALRP' A
#
# COMPACT_ATOMS: atom_id res chain seq x y z
N MET A 1 -8.35 5.21 -0.67
CA MET A 1 -8.77 4.11 -1.58
C MET A 1 -9.77 4.57 -2.63
N GLU A 2 -10.81 5.34 -2.27
CA GLU A 2 -11.74 5.90 -3.26
C GLU A 2 -11.05 6.82 -4.28
N GLU A 3 -10.00 7.53 -3.88
CA GLU A 3 -9.20 8.38 -4.77
C GLU A 3 -8.50 7.58 -5.90
N TYR A 4 -8.05 6.35 -5.63
CA TYR A 4 -7.42 5.49 -6.65
C TYR A 4 -8.44 5.03 -7.69
N LYS A 5 -9.64 4.63 -7.23
CA LYS A 5 -10.74 4.26 -8.11
C LYS A 5 -11.14 5.44 -9.00
N ALA A 6 -11.39 6.60 -8.40
CA ALA A 6 -11.77 7.80 -9.12
C ALA A 6 -10.68 8.26 -10.11
N GLY A 7 -9.40 8.10 -9.77
CA GLY A 7 -8.29 8.39 -10.67
C GLY A 7 -8.26 7.49 -11.91
N LEU A 8 -8.48 6.18 -11.72
CA LEU A 8 -8.47 5.20 -12.82
C LEU A 8 -9.70 5.32 -13.73
N GLU A 9 -10.87 5.60 -13.16
CA GLU A 9 -12.08 5.88 -13.95
C GLU A 9 -11.90 7.14 -14.82
N ARG A 10 -11.30 8.21 -14.29
CA ARG A 10 -10.94 9.40 -15.10
C ARG A 10 -9.92 9.11 -16.18
N ALA A 11 -9.02 8.15 -15.96
CA ALA A 11 -8.02 7.73 -16.94
C ALA A 11 -8.60 6.79 -18.04
N GLY A 12 -9.90 6.51 -18.00
CA GLY A 12 -10.60 5.73 -19.02
C GLY A 12 -10.60 4.22 -18.77
N PHE A 13 -10.24 3.78 -17.57
CA PHE A 13 -10.43 2.39 -17.14
C PHE A 13 -11.87 2.17 -16.66
N PHE A 14 -12.40 0.97 -16.86
CA PHE A 14 -13.70 0.56 -16.35
C PHE A 14 -13.57 -0.73 -15.53
N ASP A 15 -14.62 -1.07 -14.78
CA ASP A 15 -14.63 -2.20 -13.82
C ASP A 15 -13.45 -2.15 -12.82
N VAL A 16 -13.18 -0.96 -12.28
CA VAL A 16 -12.08 -0.74 -11.34
C VAL A 16 -12.45 -1.29 -9.96
N ARG A 17 -11.76 -2.34 -9.55
CA ARG A 17 -11.86 -2.96 -8.23
C ARG A 17 -10.57 -2.74 -7.44
N VAL A 18 -10.71 -2.12 -6.28
CA VAL A 18 -9.61 -1.92 -5.33
C VAL A 18 -9.86 -2.82 -4.12
N VAL A 19 -9.00 -3.81 -3.91
CA VAL A 19 -9.08 -4.71 -2.76
C VAL A 19 -7.91 -4.39 -1.83
N PRO A 20 -8.17 -3.97 -0.57
CA PRO A 20 -7.11 -3.89 0.42
C PRO A 20 -6.49 -5.27 0.55
N THR A 21 -5.21 -5.39 0.25
CA THR A 21 -4.46 -6.58 0.62
C THR A 21 -3.95 -6.36 2.03
N LYS A 22 -3.78 -7.46 2.79
CA LYS A 22 -3.12 -7.34 4.09
C LYS A 22 -1.79 -6.61 3.87
N PRO A 23 -1.38 -5.75 4.81
CA PRO A 23 0.01 -5.34 4.88
C PRO A 23 0.86 -6.57 4.62
N HIS A 24 1.79 -6.51 3.66
CA HIS A 24 2.95 -7.37 3.85
C HIS A 24 3.44 -6.95 5.23
N GLU A 25 3.33 -7.83 6.23
CA GLU A 25 3.85 -7.56 7.56
C GLU A 25 5.29 -7.16 7.31
N VAL A 26 5.53 -5.87 7.40
CA VAL A 26 6.85 -5.33 7.22
C VAL A 26 7.58 -5.93 8.39
N ASN A 27 8.41 -6.93 8.12
CA ASN A 27 9.05 -7.66 9.18
C ASN A 27 10.02 -6.68 9.83
N ALA A 28 9.59 -6.06 10.92
CA ALA A 28 10.29 -4.96 11.57
C ALA A 28 11.68 -5.42 12.04
N GLU A 29 11.83 -6.71 12.35
CA GLU A 29 13.14 -7.32 12.63
C GLU A 29 14.08 -7.20 11.43
N ILE A 30 13.62 -7.49 10.20
CA ILE A 30 14.43 -7.38 8.99
C ILE A 30 14.79 -5.92 8.69
N LEU A 31 13.83 -5.00 8.82
CA LEU A 31 14.11 -3.58 8.62
C LEU A 31 15.10 -3.01 9.64
N SER A 32 15.03 -3.46 10.89
CA SER A 32 15.98 -3.03 11.94
C SER A 32 17.40 -3.55 11.70
N GLN A 33 17.56 -4.62 10.91
CA GLN A 33 18.86 -5.18 10.54
C GLN A 33 19.51 -4.43 9.36
N ASP A 34 18.72 -3.98 8.38
CA ASP A 34 19.22 -3.29 7.18
C ASP A 34 19.36 -1.77 7.36
N VAL A 35 18.47 -1.16 8.15
CA VAL A 35 18.47 0.28 8.43
C VAL A 35 18.80 0.43 9.91
N GLY A 36 20.05 0.76 10.22
CA GLY A 36 20.54 0.83 11.59
C GLY A 36 19.58 1.61 12.50
N ALA A 37 19.32 1.03 13.68
CA ALA A 37 18.54 1.58 14.80
C ALA A 37 17.49 2.64 14.42
N LEU A 38 16.42 2.20 13.77
CA LEU A 38 15.22 3.01 13.57
C LEU A 38 14.65 3.44 14.93
N SER A 39 14.26 4.70 15.05
CA SER A 39 13.55 5.23 16.23
C SER A 39 12.14 4.64 16.35
N GLU A 40 11.55 4.69 17.54
CA GLU A 40 10.19 4.19 17.78
C GLU A 40 9.14 4.89 16.89
N GLU A 41 9.35 6.18 16.58
CA GLU A 41 8.47 6.96 15.71
C GLU A 41 8.53 6.49 14.25
N GLU A 42 9.73 6.18 13.75
CA GLU A 42 9.94 5.63 12.40
C GLU A 42 9.35 4.22 12.28
N LEU A 43 9.49 3.39 13.33
CA LEU A 43 8.85 2.08 13.40
C LEU A 43 7.32 2.18 13.40
N LEU A 44 6.75 3.18 14.10
CA LEU A 44 5.31 3.42 14.08
C LEU A 44 4.82 3.87 12.70
N ALA A 45 5.58 4.75 12.04
CA ALA A 45 5.29 5.19 10.67
C ALA A 45 5.31 4.00 9.69
N LEU A 46 6.29 3.10 9.82
CA LEU A 46 6.38 1.87 9.01
C LEU A 46 5.21 0.92 9.22
N LYS A 47 4.70 0.78 10.45
CA LYS A 47 3.48 0.00 10.73
C LYS A 47 2.24 0.58 10.04
N GLY A 48 2.18 1.90 9.82
CA GLY A 48 1.12 2.58 9.09
C GLY A 48 1.28 2.59 7.56
N LEU A 49 2.50 2.39 7.05
CA LEU A 49 2.84 2.55 5.63
C LEU A 49 2.50 1.33 4.75
N SER A 50 2.38 0.13 5.33
CA SER A 50 2.09 -1.08 4.55
C SER A 50 0.58 -1.30 4.40
N SER A 51 -0.13 -0.36 3.79
CA SER A 51 -1.45 -0.68 3.24
C SER A 51 -1.27 -0.97 1.77
N SER A 52 -1.02 -2.23 1.43
CA SER A 52 -1.00 -2.66 0.04
C SER A 52 -2.44 -2.81 -0.47
N ALA A 53 -2.66 -2.58 -1.77
CA ALA A 53 -3.95 -2.84 -2.39
C ALA A 53 -3.73 -3.48 -3.76
N LEU A 54 -4.47 -4.56 -4.02
CA LEU A 54 -4.58 -5.14 -5.35
C LEU A 54 -5.64 -4.36 -6.13
N ILE A 55 -5.24 -3.77 -7.24
CA ILE A 55 -6.13 -3.04 -8.13
C ILE A 55 -6.31 -3.83 -9.41
N THR A 56 -7.56 -4.16 -9.74
CA THR A 56 -7.95 -4.75 -11.03
C THR A 56 -8.76 -3.73 -11.80
N ALA A 57 -8.49 -3.57 -13.10
CA ALA A 57 -9.21 -2.65 -13.97
C ALA A 57 -9.15 -3.15 -15.41
N LEU A 58 -10.19 -2.86 -16.19
CA LEU A 58 -10.28 -3.18 -17.61
C LEU A 58 -10.09 -1.91 -18.45
N ARG A 59 -9.54 -2.08 -19.64
CA ARG A 59 -9.39 -1.02 -20.65
C ARG A 59 -9.86 -1.58 -22.00
N PRO A 60 -10.54 -0.78 -22.84
CA PRO A 60 -10.98 -1.22 -24.16
C PRO A 60 -9.78 -1.54 -25.08
#